data_AF-A0A7Y7ZFZ5-F1
#
_entry.id   AF-A0A7Y7ZFZ5-F1
#
_cell.length_a   1.000
_cell.length_b   1.000
_cell.length_c   1.000
_cell.angle_alpha   90.00
_cell.angle_beta   90.00
_cell.angle_gamma   90.00
#
_symmetry.space_group_name_H-M   'P 1'
#
loop_
_entity.id
_entity.type
_entity.pdbx_description
1 polymer ?
#
loop_
_entity_poly.entity_id
_entity_poly.type
_entity_poly.pdbx_seq_one_letter_code
_entity_poly.pdbx_strand_id
1 'polypeptide(L)'
;MEQTYPQFERYEDLLAREGFHPKLEFHPQGERAMKDVLWPYKFLDKVNCGISACRQLHYSGYLITTSDGLETGIGVDCGRKYFGLKFTRQRKRVDHEVARRRRIKVVQDLIGQLPSMVSTLAKIKADYQDLQDQKQRLMGAIGPGIYAVLKQRAEKDDTRITRSVRLTGLDLEAYYATNNTKGRQADAPHGEELVATLEGLAFIKARIKDMLITNLLQPLQSLSTCKADDVEQWKVRELGKTAKWVGEVPQNLIKAQELIAAGRRFFTSENIANLVHIGAPDGPLARIVTDLKAAEQSRLENIL
;
A
#
# COMPACT_ATOMS: atom_id res chain seq x y z
N MET A 1 37.01 2.91 7.29
CA MET A 1 36.69 2.27 6.00
C MET A 1 35.25 1.81 6.05
N GLU A 2 34.41 2.48 5.29
CA GLU A 2 33.00 2.18 5.12
C GLU A 2 32.90 0.81 4.44
N GLN A 3 32.78 -0.26 5.23
CA GLN A 3 32.56 -1.60 4.67
C GLN A 3 31.15 -1.64 4.12
N THR A 4 31.03 -1.35 2.82
CA THR A 4 29.84 -1.61 2.01
C THR A 4 29.39 -3.05 2.28
N TYR A 5 28.13 -3.22 2.64
CA TYR A 5 27.58 -4.53 2.91
C TYR A 5 27.60 -5.35 1.60
N PRO A 6 28.35 -6.46 1.52
CA PRO A 6 28.36 -7.27 0.32
C PRO A 6 27.02 -8.00 0.21
N GLN A 7 26.31 -7.76 -0.90
CA GLN A 7 25.14 -8.53 -1.26
C GLN A 7 25.61 -9.73 -2.08
N PHE A 8 25.46 -10.93 -1.52
CA PHE A 8 25.73 -12.18 -2.22
C PHE A 8 24.45 -12.63 -2.92
N GLU A 9 24.40 -12.44 -4.24
CA GLU A 9 23.25 -12.81 -5.08
C GLU A 9 23.40 -14.24 -5.61
N ARG A 10 24.64 -14.68 -5.82
CA ARG A 10 24.98 -16.00 -6.37
C ARG A 10 26.14 -16.61 -5.61
N TYR A 11 26.33 -17.93 -5.75
CA TYR A 11 27.38 -18.64 -5.03
C TYR A 11 28.79 -18.21 -5.49
N GLU A 12 28.90 -17.81 -6.75
CA GLU A 12 30.09 -17.26 -7.37
C GLU A 12 30.60 -16.03 -6.64
N ASP A 13 29.72 -15.23 -6.02
CA ASP A 13 30.11 -14.05 -5.24
C ASP A 13 30.89 -14.44 -3.97
N LEU A 14 30.63 -15.64 -3.43
CA LEU A 14 31.42 -16.19 -2.33
C LEU A 14 32.75 -16.74 -2.85
N LEU A 15 32.73 -17.47 -3.97
CA LEU A 15 33.92 -18.05 -4.59
C LEU A 15 34.94 -16.99 -5.03
N ALA A 16 34.49 -15.81 -5.42
CA ALA A 16 35.33 -14.70 -5.83
C ALA A 16 36.10 -14.04 -4.67
N ARG A 17 35.77 -14.37 -3.41
CA ARG A 17 36.45 -13.81 -2.24
C ARG A 17 37.76 -14.54 -2.00
N GLU A 18 38.85 -13.79 -1.91
CA GLU A 18 40.20 -14.31 -1.74
C GLU A 18 40.35 -15.30 -0.58
N GLY A 19 39.68 -15.05 0.55
CA GLY A 19 39.73 -15.92 1.74
C GLY A 19 38.70 -17.05 1.78
N PHE A 20 37.85 -17.21 0.75
CA PHE A 20 36.76 -18.17 0.78
C PHE A 20 37.16 -19.56 0.33
N HIS A 21 36.84 -20.54 1.16
CA HIS A 21 37.05 -21.94 0.88
C HIS A 21 35.70 -22.69 0.92
N PRO A 22 35.27 -23.33 -0.17
CA PRO A 22 34.01 -24.09 -0.24
C PRO A 22 33.88 -25.24 0.77
N LYS A 23 35.02 -25.69 1.31
CA LYS A 23 35.13 -26.80 2.25
C LYS A 23 36.29 -26.51 3.19
N LEU A 24 36.00 -26.46 4.49
CA LEU A 24 36.97 -26.30 5.56
C LEU A 24 36.75 -27.35 6.64
N GLU A 25 37.85 -27.85 7.19
CA GLU A 25 37.86 -28.65 8.40
C GLU A 25 38.05 -27.72 9.60
N PHE A 26 37.03 -27.66 10.46
CA PHE A 26 37.01 -26.85 11.67
C PHE A 26 35.98 -27.39 12.66
N HIS A 27 36.29 -27.27 13.95
CA HIS A 27 35.48 -27.82 15.04
C HIS A 27 35.32 -26.80 16.18
N PRO A 28 34.29 -26.91 17.03
CA PRO A 28 34.05 -25.96 18.11
C PRO A 28 35.21 -25.82 19.10
N GLN A 29 35.97 -26.91 19.31
CA GLN A 29 37.10 -27.00 20.25
C GLN A 29 38.40 -27.47 19.53
N GLY A 30 38.45 -27.39 18.20
CA GLY A 30 39.63 -27.78 17.43
C GLY A 30 40.63 -26.63 17.23
N GLU A 31 41.80 -26.94 16.68
CA GLU A 31 42.83 -25.95 16.33
C GLU A 31 42.27 -24.85 15.41
N ARG A 32 41.50 -25.25 14.40
CA ARG A 32 40.64 -24.34 13.63
C ARG A 32 39.23 -24.34 14.22
N ALA A 33 38.84 -23.21 14.81
CA ALA A 33 37.51 -22.99 15.35
C ALA A 33 36.78 -21.86 14.62
N MET A 34 35.45 -21.86 14.66
CA MET A 34 34.65 -20.74 14.17
C MET A 34 34.92 -19.49 15.03
N LYS A 35 35.30 -18.39 14.38
CA LYS A 35 35.61 -17.11 15.02
C LYS A 35 34.41 -16.18 15.00
N ASP A 36 34.02 -15.69 13.81
CA ASP A 36 32.94 -14.72 13.63
C ASP A 36 31.93 -15.11 12.54
N VAL A 37 30.67 -14.76 12.74
CA VAL A 37 29.65 -14.69 11.68
C VAL A 37 29.77 -13.34 11.00
N LEU A 38 29.93 -13.33 9.68
CA LEU A 38 30.13 -12.12 8.90
C LEU A 38 28.81 -11.63 8.31
N TRP A 39 28.25 -12.38 7.36
CA TRP A 39 27.16 -11.90 6.51
C TRP A 39 26.20 -13.02 6.12
N PRO A 40 24.89 -12.79 6.06
CA PRO A 40 23.95 -13.75 5.51
C PRO A 40 24.06 -13.84 3.98
N TYR A 41 23.74 -15.01 3.45
CA TYR A 41 23.53 -15.24 2.01
C TYR A 41 22.20 -15.96 1.78
N LYS A 42 21.62 -15.76 0.60
CA LYS A 42 20.45 -16.50 0.12
C LYS A 42 20.53 -16.62 -1.41
N PHE A 43 20.59 -17.85 -1.90
CA PHE A 43 20.73 -18.18 -3.30
C PHE A 43 19.48 -18.87 -3.85
N LEU A 44 19.36 -18.88 -5.18
CA LEU A 44 18.29 -19.60 -5.89
C LEU A 44 18.56 -21.11 -5.92
N ASP A 45 19.83 -21.51 -5.99
CA ASP A 45 20.27 -22.90 -5.98
C ASP A 45 20.87 -23.30 -4.64
N LYS A 46 20.82 -24.59 -4.33
CA LYS A 46 21.42 -25.10 -3.08
C LYS A 46 22.94 -25.19 -3.22
N VAL A 47 23.63 -24.74 -2.18
CA VAL A 47 25.09 -24.82 -2.07
C VAL A 47 25.48 -25.74 -0.92
N ASN A 48 26.63 -26.39 -1.04
CA ASN A 48 27.14 -27.26 0.01
C ASN A 48 27.58 -26.47 1.24
N CYS A 49 27.28 -27.00 2.42
CA CYS A 49 27.83 -26.51 3.68
C CYS A 49 29.36 -26.60 3.66
N GLY A 50 29.98 -25.54 4.16
CA GLY A 50 31.42 -25.38 4.29
C GLY A 50 32.09 -26.33 5.28
N ILE A 51 31.34 -26.82 6.28
CA ILE A 51 31.86 -27.77 7.26
C ILE A 51 32.15 -29.08 6.54
N SER A 52 33.43 -29.49 6.52
CA SER A 52 33.93 -30.68 5.83
C SER A 52 33.14 -31.94 6.17
N ALA A 53 32.77 -32.10 7.44
CA ALA A 53 32.01 -33.24 7.97
C ALA A 53 30.48 -33.14 7.79
N CYS A 54 29.95 -32.00 7.34
CA CYS A 54 28.51 -31.81 7.19
C CYS A 54 28.05 -31.87 5.74
N ARG A 55 28.58 -30.99 4.89
CA ARG A 55 28.27 -30.86 3.45
C ARG A 55 26.77 -30.80 3.07
N GLN A 56 25.86 -30.59 4.03
CA GLN A 56 24.43 -30.45 3.75
C GLN A 56 24.15 -29.30 2.77
N LEU A 57 23.14 -29.47 1.94
CA LEU A 57 22.74 -28.50 0.93
C LEU A 57 21.84 -27.39 1.53
N HIS A 58 22.15 -26.13 1.26
CA HIS A 58 21.44 -24.96 1.79
C HIS A 58 21.14 -23.93 0.70
N TYR A 59 19.95 -23.35 0.74
CA TYR A 59 19.65 -22.12 -0.03
C TYR A 59 20.15 -20.86 0.67
N SER A 60 20.22 -20.88 2.00
CA SER A 60 20.56 -19.71 2.79
C SER A 60 21.38 -20.08 4.00
N GLY A 61 22.23 -19.16 4.43
CA GLY A 61 23.13 -19.36 5.54
C GLY A 61 23.94 -18.11 5.81
N TYR A 62 25.10 -18.30 6.42
CA TYR A 62 26.01 -17.22 6.74
C TYR A 62 27.42 -17.54 6.29
N LEU A 63 28.09 -16.53 5.75
CA LEU A 63 29.53 -16.48 5.67
C LEU A 63 30.08 -16.35 7.09
N ILE A 64 31.02 -17.22 7.45
CA ILE A 64 31.75 -17.18 8.72
C ILE A 64 33.25 -17.11 8.45
N THR A 65 34.00 -16.66 9.44
CA THR A 65 35.46 -16.75 9.46
C THR A 65 35.92 -17.68 10.58
N THR A 66 37.05 -18.36 10.36
CA THR A 66 37.71 -19.23 11.32
C THR A 66 38.81 -18.50 12.10
N SER A 67 39.35 -19.14 13.14
CA SER A 67 40.40 -18.59 14.00
C SER A 67 41.66 -18.17 13.24
N ASP A 68 41.97 -18.85 12.14
CA ASP A 68 43.08 -18.59 11.23
C ASP A 68 42.73 -17.66 10.05
N GLY A 69 41.53 -17.05 10.07
CA GLY A 69 41.14 -16.02 9.10
C GLY A 69 40.51 -16.53 7.80
N LEU A 70 40.42 -17.84 7.59
CA LEU A 70 39.74 -18.41 6.42
C LEU A 70 38.23 -18.21 6.51
N GLU A 71 37.56 -18.13 5.36
CA GLU A 71 36.11 -17.93 5.27
C GLU A 71 35.42 -19.13 4.66
N THR A 72 34.18 -19.40 5.09
CA THR A 72 33.32 -20.39 4.45
C THR A 72 31.85 -20.11 4.69
N GLY A 73 30.97 -20.65 3.84
CA GLY A 73 29.52 -20.56 4.02
C GLY A 73 28.96 -21.74 4.83
N ILE A 74 28.07 -21.49 5.80
CA ILE A 74 27.38 -22.55 6.56
C ILE A 74 25.88 -22.26 6.67
N GLY A 75 25.05 -23.31 6.69
CA GLY A 75 23.61 -23.17 6.93
C GLY A 75 23.29 -22.81 8.38
N VAL A 76 22.10 -22.24 8.62
CA VAL A 76 21.65 -21.79 9.95
C VAL A 76 21.56 -22.95 10.93
N ASP A 77 20.95 -24.05 10.52
CA ASP A 77 20.77 -25.24 11.36
C ASP A 77 22.11 -25.92 11.64
N CYS A 78 23.02 -25.92 10.65
CA CYS A 78 24.39 -26.39 10.84
C CYS A 78 25.12 -25.52 11.87
N GLY A 79 25.11 -24.20 11.70
CA GLY A 79 25.76 -23.29 12.64
C GLY A 79 25.24 -23.45 14.07
N ARG A 80 23.92 -23.61 14.24
CA ARG A 80 23.31 -23.87 15.55
C ARG A 80 23.69 -25.24 16.11
N LYS A 81 23.67 -26.29 15.28
CA LYS A 81 24.01 -27.66 15.69
C LYS A 81 25.46 -27.77 16.15
N TYR A 82 26.40 -27.20 15.39
CA TYR A 82 27.82 -27.34 15.66
C TYR A 82 28.33 -26.31 16.70
N PHE A 83 27.86 -25.06 16.67
CA PHE A 83 28.44 -23.97 17.47
C PHE A 83 27.47 -23.34 18.49
N GLY A 84 26.23 -23.83 18.56
CA GLY A 84 25.27 -23.51 19.61
C GLY A 84 25.02 -22.01 19.82
N LEU A 85 25.18 -21.57 21.07
CA LEU A 85 24.87 -20.20 21.49
C LEU A 85 25.82 -19.16 20.89
N LYS A 86 27.10 -19.51 20.65
CA LYS A 86 28.09 -18.57 20.07
C LYS A 86 27.64 -18.11 18.68
N PHE A 87 27.34 -19.08 17.80
CA PHE A 87 26.82 -18.79 16.46
C PHE A 87 25.49 -18.04 16.54
N THR A 88 24.57 -18.50 17.38
CA THR A 88 23.24 -17.87 17.50
C THR A 88 23.33 -16.40 17.91
N ARG A 89 24.23 -16.03 18.83
CA ARG A 89 24.41 -14.65 19.30
C ARG A 89 25.02 -13.77 18.21
N GLN A 90 26.08 -14.24 17.56
CA GLN A 90 26.73 -13.47 16.49
C GLN A 90 25.80 -13.32 15.27
N ARG A 91 25.08 -14.38 14.90
CA ARG A 91 24.04 -14.34 13.87
C ARG A 91 23.01 -13.23 14.15
N LYS A 92 22.45 -13.19 15.36
CA LYS A 92 21.49 -12.13 15.74
C LYS A 92 22.10 -10.73 15.61
N ARG A 93 23.34 -10.55 16.05
CA ARG A 93 24.06 -9.26 15.88
C ARG A 93 24.16 -8.87 14.41
N VAL A 94 24.58 -9.78 13.55
CA VAL A 94 24.67 -9.56 12.11
C VAL A 94 23.29 -9.24 11.54
N ASP A 95 22.26 -10.04 11.83
CA ASP A 95 20.89 -9.81 11.34
C ASP A 95 20.36 -8.42 11.71
N HIS A 96 20.63 -7.96 12.94
CA HIS A 96 20.27 -6.62 13.38
C HIS A 96 20.99 -5.53 12.57
N GLU A 97 22.28 -5.69 12.30
CA GLU A 97 23.07 -4.75 11.51
C GLU A 97 22.60 -4.71 10.04
N VAL A 98 22.37 -5.87 9.43
CA VAL A 98 21.82 -5.96 8.06
C VAL A 98 20.45 -5.31 7.97
N ALA A 99 19.55 -5.63 8.90
CA ALA A 99 18.22 -5.04 8.95
C ALA A 99 18.29 -3.52 9.14
N ARG A 100 19.22 -3.02 9.97
CA ARG A 100 19.43 -1.59 10.19
C ARG A 100 19.87 -0.90 8.90
N ARG A 101 20.91 -1.40 8.23
CA ARG A 101 21.41 -0.84 6.97
C ARG A 101 20.36 -0.84 5.88
N ARG A 102 19.60 -1.94 5.73
CA ARG A 102 18.48 -2.00 4.78
C ARG A 102 17.44 -0.91 5.04
N ARG A 103 17.09 -0.67 6.31
CA ARG A 103 16.15 0.39 6.67
C ARG A 103 16.69 1.78 6.35
N ILE A 104 17.98 2.03 6.62
CA ILE A 104 18.64 3.29 6.27
C ILE A 104 18.56 3.52 4.77
N LYS A 105 19.00 2.54 3.98
CA LYS A 105 18.99 2.61 2.52
C LYS A 105 17.59 2.93 1.99
N VAL A 106 16.56 2.21 2.43
CA VAL A 106 15.17 2.44 1.98
C VAL A 106 14.69 3.87 2.29
N VAL A 107 15.05 4.42 3.45
CA VAL A 107 14.68 5.80 3.82
C VAL A 107 15.48 6.82 3.00
N GLN A 108 16.78 6.62 2.84
CA GLN A 108 17.65 7.46 2.01
C GLN A 108 17.20 7.48 0.54
N ASP A 109 16.88 6.31 -0.02
CA ASP A 109 16.36 6.16 -1.38
C ASP A 109 15.08 6.99 -1.55
N LEU A 110 14.14 6.94 -0.59
CA LEU A 110 12.94 7.77 -0.65
C LEU A 110 13.28 9.26 -0.57
N ILE A 111 14.16 9.69 0.37
CA ILE A 111 14.59 11.10 0.47
C ILE A 111 15.15 11.58 -0.87
N GLY A 112 16.01 10.78 -1.52
CA GLY A 112 16.57 11.10 -2.84
C GLY A 112 15.53 11.18 -3.95
N GLN A 113 14.42 10.43 -3.83
CA GLN A 113 13.32 10.45 -4.80
C GLN A 113 12.33 11.61 -4.58
N LEU A 114 12.22 12.17 -3.36
CA LEU A 114 11.25 13.22 -3.03
C LEU A 114 11.23 14.41 -4.01
N PRO A 115 12.37 14.96 -4.48
CA PRO A 115 12.37 16.06 -5.45
C PRO A 115 11.59 15.74 -6.72
N SER A 116 11.68 14.49 -7.22
CA SER A 116 10.95 14.04 -8.41
C SER A 116 9.43 13.89 -8.17
N MET A 117 9.02 13.77 -6.91
CA MET A 117 7.63 13.56 -6.51
C MET A 117 6.88 14.87 -6.22
N VAL A 118 7.57 16.00 -6.09
CA VAL A 118 7.00 17.28 -5.64
C VAL A 118 5.76 17.69 -6.44
N SER A 119 5.83 17.65 -7.78
CA SER A 119 4.72 18.04 -8.65
C SER A 119 3.50 17.13 -8.47
N THR A 120 3.74 15.83 -8.33
CA THR A 120 2.69 14.83 -8.09
C THR A 120 2.00 15.06 -6.75
N LEU A 121 2.77 15.29 -5.68
CA LEU A 121 2.24 15.55 -4.34
C LEU A 121 1.47 16.87 -4.29
N ALA A 122 1.97 17.92 -4.95
CA ALA A 122 1.29 19.20 -5.06
C ALA A 122 -0.05 19.07 -5.79
N LYS A 123 -0.09 18.32 -6.90
CA LYS A 123 -1.32 18.03 -7.64
C LYS A 123 -2.33 17.26 -6.79
N ILE A 124 -1.89 16.18 -6.14
CA ILE A 124 -2.75 15.38 -5.25
C ILE A 124 -3.36 16.25 -4.13
N LYS A 125 -2.55 17.14 -3.53
CA LYS A 125 -3.02 18.06 -2.50
C LYS A 125 -4.06 19.03 -3.04
N ALA A 126 -3.82 19.65 -4.19
CA ALA A 126 -4.73 20.61 -4.82
C ALA A 126 -6.05 19.93 -5.22
N ASP A 127 -5.99 18.76 -5.86
CA ASP A 127 -7.16 17.99 -6.25
C ASP A 127 -8.01 17.58 -5.04
N TYR A 128 -7.37 17.17 -3.95
CA TYR A 128 -8.09 16.87 -2.72
C TYR A 128 -8.76 18.10 -2.11
N GLN A 129 -8.10 19.26 -2.10
CA GLN A 129 -8.67 20.50 -1.57
C GLN A 129 -9.91 20.91 -2.36
N ASP A 130 -9.83 20.91 -3.69
CA ASP A 130 -10.96 21.20 -4.56
C ASP A 130 -12.16 20.26 -4.33
N LEU A 131 -11.90 18.94 -4.27
CA LEU A 131 -12.96 17.96 -3.99
C LEU A 131 -13.55 18.11 -2.58
N GLN A 132 -12.73 18.52 -1.60
CA GLN A 132 -13.20 18.79 -0.25
C GLN A 132 -14.09 20.03 -0.20
N ASP A 133 -13.75 21.08 -0.95
CA ASP A 133 -14.57 22.29 -1.06
C ASP A 133 -15.90 21.98 -1.74
N GLN A 134 -15.90 21.18 -2.82
CA GLN A 134 -17.11 20.68 -3.46
C GLN A 134 -17.97 19.86 -2.49
N LYS A 135 -17.36 19.02 -1.66
CA LYS A 135 -18.06 18.25 -0.62
C LYS A 135 -18.71 19.14 0.43
N GLN A 136 -18.01 20.17 0.91
CA GLN A 136 -18.59 21.12 1.87
C GLN A 136 -19.77 21.90 1.26
N ARG A 137 -19.63 22.37 0.02
CA ARG A 137 -20.72 23.02 -0.72
C ARG A 137 -21.93 22.11 -0.88
N LEU A 138 -21.72 20.84 -1.24
CA LEU A 138 -22.78 19.86 -1.36
C LEU A 138 -23.48 19.62 -0.02
N MET A 139 -22.72 19.42 1.06
CA MET A 139 -23.26 19.25 2.41
C MET A 139 -24.15 20.44 2.83
N GLY A 140 -23.73 21.66 2.50
CA GLY A 140 -24.53 22.87 2.73
C GLY A 140 -25.81 22.93 1.90
N ALA A 141 -25.77 22.47 0.65
CA ALA A 141 -26.92 22.52 -0.26
C ALA A 141 -28.00 21.46 0.05
N ILE A 142 -27.61 20.24 0.42
CA ILE A 142 -28.56 19.14 0.64
C ILE A 142 -28.93 18.94 2.12
N GLY A 143 -28.18 19.57 3.02
CA GLY A 143 -28.37 19.46 4.47
C GLY A 143 -27.93 18.10 5.06
N PRO A 144 -27.89 18.01 6.40
CA PRO A 144 -27.32 16.86 7.10
C PRO A 144 -28.12 15.56 6.91
N GLY A 145 -29.45 15.64 6.78
CA GLY A 145 -30.33 14.48 6.62
C GLY A 145 -30.09 13.74 5.30
N ILE A 146 -30.15 14.45 4.17
CA ILE A 146 -29.91 13.86 2.86
C ILE A 146 -28.45 13.43 2.71
N TYR A 147 -27.51 14.19 3.26
CA TYR A 147 -26.10 13.76 3.27
C TYR A 147 -25.89 12.47 4.07
N ALA A 148 -26.62 12.23 5.16
CA ALA A 148 -26.59 10.97 5.88
C ALA A 148 -27.11 9.80 5.05
N VAL A 149 -28.19 9.99 4.27
CA VAL A 149 -28.71 9.00 3.32
C VAL A 149 -27.67 8.68 2.24
N LEU A 150 -27.07 9.70 1.64
CA LEU A 150 -25.97 9.55 0.66
C LEU A 150 -24.79 8.78 1.26
N LYS A 151 -24.40 9.11 2.49
CA LYS A 151 -23.32 8.41 3.20
C LYS A 151 -23.68 6.95 3.44
N GLN A 152 -24.90 6.64 3.89
CA GLN A 152 -25.34 5.27 4.12
C GLN A 152 -25.31 4.44 2.83
N ARG A 153 -25.70 5.03 1.70
CA ARG A 153 -25.56 4.40 0.37
C ARG A 153 -24.09 4.12 0.05
N ALA A 154 -23.21 5.09 0.26
CA ALA A 154 -21.78 4.92 0.03
C ALA A 154 -21.16 3.79 0.88
N GLU A 155 -21.54 3.67 2.16
CA GLU A 155 -21.06 2.59 3.03
C GLU A 155 -21.48 1.20 2.52
N LYS A 156 -22.62 1.10 1.83
CA LYS A 156 -23.14 -0.15 1.24
C LYS A 156 -22.69 -0.40 -0.20
N ASP A 157 -21.90 0.50 -0.78
CA ASP A 157 -21.60 0.52 -2.23
C ASP A 157 -22.87 0.49 -3.10
N ASP A 158 -23.96 1.05 -2.58
CA ASP A 158 -25.26 1.11 -3.25
C ASP A 158 -25.30 2.27 -4.23
N THR A 159 -24.75 2.01 -5.42
CA THR A 159 -24.68 2.95 -6.54
C THR A 159 -26.02 3.14 -7.25
N ARG A 160 -26.98 2.23 -7.09
CA ARG A 160 -28.22 2.23 -7.89
C ARG A 160 -29.35 2.91 -7.13
N ILE A 161 -30.01 3.86 -7.76
CA ILE A 161 -31.23 4.47 -7.23
C ILE A 161 -32.40 3.87 -7.99
N THR A 162 -33.20 3.06 -7.30
CA THR A 162 -34.40 2.42 -7.86
C THR A 162 -35.67 3.07 -7.31
N ARG A 163 -36.74 3.05 -8.12
CA ARG A 163 -38.11 3.39 -7.70
C ARG A 163 -39.00 2.17 -7.77
N SER A 164 -39.93 2.07 -6.83
CA SER A 164 -40.97 1.05 -6.84
C SER A 164 -42.01 1.39 -7.90
N VAL A 165 -42.23 0.48 -8.85
CA VAL A 165 -43.24 0.60 -9.90
C VAL A 165 -44.09 -0.66 -9.93
N ARG A 166 -45.39 -0.50 -10.16
CA ARG A 166 -46.29 -1.64 -10.31
C ARG A 166 -45.89 -2.45 -11.54
N LEU A 167 -45.73 -3.76 -11.36
CA LEU A 167 -45.48 -4.66 -12.48
C LEU A 167 -46.73 -4.69 -13.38
N THR A 168 -46.51 -4.62 -14.69
CA THR A 168 -47.56 -4.71 -15.71
C THR A 168 -47.10 -5.59 -16.87
N GLY A 169 -48.04 -6.10 -17.66
CA GLY A 169 -47.73 -6.91 -18.84
C GLY A 169 -46.87 -8.14 -18.54
N LEU A 170 -45.84 -8.35 -19.36
CA LEU A 170 -44.98 -9.54 -19.32
C LEU A 170 -44.24 -9.71 -17.97
N ASP A 171 -43.85 -8.62 -17.31
CA ASP A 171 -43.14 -8.72 -16.02
C ASP A 171 -44.07 -9.17 -14.88
N LEU A 172 -45.35 -8.81 -14.95
CA LEU A 172 -46.38 -9.27 -14.03
C LEU A 172 -46.68 -10.76 -14.23
N GLU A 173 -46.75 -11.19 -15.49
CA GLU A 173 -46.95 -12.59 -15.86
C GLU A 173 -45.77 -13.46 -15.41
N ALA A 174 -44.53 -13.01 -15.62
CA ALA A 174 -43.32 -13.68 -15.17
C ALA A 174 -43.26 -13.80 -13.63
N TYR A 175 -43.65 -12.75 -12.90
CA TYR A 175 -43.74 -12.78 -11.45
C TYR A 175 -44.76 -13.83 -10.95
N TYR A 176 -45.97 -13.87 -11.52
CA TYR A 176 -46.97 -14.85 -11.12
C TYR A 176 -46.67 -16.28 -11.61
N ALA A 177 -45.87 -16.44 -12.66
CA ALA A 177 -45.40 -17.76 -13.11
C ALA A 177 -44.37 -18.36 -12.14
N THR A 178 -43.64 -17.53 -11.39
CA THR A 178 -42.57 -17.94 -10.46
C THR A 178 -42.99 -17.93 -9.00
N ASN A 179 -44.00 -17.12 -8.63
CA ASN A 179 -44.53 -17.04 -7.26
C ASN A 179 -45.94 -17.62 -7.15
N ASN A 180 -46.15 -18.50 -6.16
CA ASN A 180 -47.39 -19.26 -5.97
C ASN A 180 -48.55 -18.46 -5.35
N THR A 181 -48.58 -17.14 -5.55
CA THR A 181 -49.53 -16.20 -4.95
C THR A 181 -50.27 -15.44 -6.04
N LYS A 182 -51.50 -15.85 -6.35
CA LYS A 182 -52.43 -15.08 -7.21
C LYS A 182 -53.20 -14.07 -6.36
N GLY A 183 -52.67 -12.87 -6.22
CA GLY A 183 -53.36 -11.73 -5.58
C GLY A 183 -54.43 -11.10 -6.48
N ARG A 184 -55.33 -10.30 -5.91
CA ARG A 184 -56.27 -9.46 -6.69
C ARG A 184 -55.48 -8.41 -7.48
N GLN A 185 -56.00 -7.94 -8.62
CA GLN A 185 -55.35 -6.95 -9.48
C GLN A 185 -54.99 -5.63 -8.75
N ALA A 186 -55.67 -5.32 -7.64
CA ALA A 186 -55.37 -4.18 -6.77
C ALA A 186 -54.08 -4.36 -5.93
N ASP A 187 -53.64 -5.60 -5.74
CA ASP A 187 -52.46 -6.02 -4.97
C ASP A 187 -51.30 -6.41 -5.90
N ALA A 188 -51.25 -5.83 -7.11
CA ALA A 188 -50.21 -6.14 -8.08
C ALA A 188 -48.82 -5.94 -7.46
N PRO A 189 -47.92 -6.93 -7.54
CA PRO A 189 -46.56 -6.85 -7.03
C PRO A 189 -45.82 -5.68 -7.67
N HIS A 190 -44.94 -5.07 -6.89
CA HIS A 190 -44.11 -3.97 -7.36
C HIS A 190 -42.74 -4.52 -7.76
N GLY A 191 -42.22 -4.02 -8.87
CA GLY A 191 -40.84 -4.20 -9.29
C GLY A 191 -40.01 -2.97 -8.95
N GLU A 192 -38.71 -3.08 -9.18
CA GLU A 192 -37.78 -1.97 -9.06
C GLU A 192 -37.33 -1.51 -10.45
N GLU A 193 -37.48 -0.22 -10.74
CA GLU A 193 -36.97 0.42 -11.94
C GLU A 193 -35.76 1.28 -11.59
N LEU A 194 -34.65 1.11 -12.32
CA LEU A 194 -33.46 1.95 -12.16
C LEU A 194 -33.75 3.36 -12.67
N VAL A 195 -33.62 4.35 -11.78
CA VAL A 195 -33.85 5.76 -12.10
C VAL A 195 -32.53 6.49 -12.33
N ALA A 196 -31.50 6.17 -11.54
CA ALA A 196 -30.20 6.79 -11.65
C ALA A 196 -29.09 5.90 -11.07
N THR A 197 -27.85 6.21 -11.45
CA THR A 197 -26.65 5.63 -10.84
C THR A 197 -25.81 6.74 -10.22
N LEU A 198 -25.29 6.50 -9.03
CA LEU A 198 -24.32 7.35 -8.35
C LEU A 198 -22.93 6.74 -8.47
N GLU A 199 -22.05 7.43 -9.19
CA GLU A 199 -20.65 7.06 -9.30
C GLU A 199 -19.79 7.70 -8.21
N GLY A 200 -18.62 7.12 -7.95
CA GLY A 200 -17.61 7.76 -7.10
C GLY A 200 -17.91 7.76 -5.60
N LEU A 201 -18.90 6.99 -5.14
CA LEU A 201 -19.30 6.90 -3.72
C LEU A 201 -18.16 6.57 -2.75
N ALA A 202 -17.09 5.91 -3.22
CA ALA A 202 -15.88 5.68 -2.44
C ALA A 202 -15.31 6.97 -1.80
N PHE A 203 -15.39 8.12 -2.50
CA PHE A 203 -14.94 9.40 -1.97
C PHE A 203 -15.81 9.90 -0.79
N ILE A 204 -17.11 9.59 -0.80
CA ILE A 204 -18.05 10.02 0.25
C ILE A 204 -17.75 9.31 1.57
N LYS A 205 -17.55 7.98 1.53
CA LYS A 205 -17.26 7.17 2.72
C LYS A 205 -15.80 7.26 3.20
N ALA A 206 -14.87 7.65 2.32
CA ALA A 206 -13.46 7.64 2.66
C ALA A 206 -13.08 8.63 3.78
N ARG A 207 -12.17 8.18 4.66
CA ARG A 207 -11.48 9.02 5.64
C ARG A 207 -10.22 9.64 5.03
N ILE A 208 -10.44 10.48 4.01
CA ILE A 208 -9.35 10.97 3.15
C ILE A 208 -8.35 11.82 3.92
N LYS A 209 -8.80 12.60 4.91
CA LYS A 209 -7.90 13.38 5.76
C LYS A 209 -6.84 12.49 6.44
N ASP A 210 -7.27 11.40 7.08
CA ASP A 210 -6.36 10.50 7.79
C ASP A 210 -5.40 9.82 6.81
N MET A 211 -5.93 9.32 5.69
CA MET A 211 -5.14 8.59 4.69
C MET A 211 -4.15 9.50 3.96
N LEU A 212 -4.60 10.64 3.45
CA LEU A 212 -3.82 11.51 2.57
C LEU A 212 -3.01 12.54 3.36
N ILE A 213 -3.63 13.26 4.29
CA ILE A 213 -2.94 14.34 5.00
C ILE A 213 -2.03 13.75 6.07
N THR A 214 -2.60 12.98 7.00
CA THR A 214 -1.88 12.50 8.19
C THR A 214 -0.91 11.38 7.88
N ASN A 215 -1.28 10.43 7.01
CA ASN A 215 -0.47 9.24 6.75
C ASN A 215 0.40 9.33 5.49
N LEU A 216 0.29 10.38 4.68
CA LEU A 216 1.08 10.52 3.44
C LEU A 216 1.75 11.88 3.32
N LEU A 217 1.00 12.98 3.17
CA LEU A 217 1.57 14.30 2.88
C LEU A 217 2.39 14.86 4.04
N GLN A 218 1.88 14.81 5.28
CA GLN A 218 2.62 15.33 6.44
C GLN A 218 3.94 14.59 6.68
N PRO A 219 3.98 13.24 6.70
CA PRO A 219 5.25 12.54 6.90
C PRO A 219 6.22 12.69 5.72
N LEU A 220 5.73 12.79 4.47
CA LEU A 220 6.58 13.10 3.31
C LEU A 220 7.20 14.50 3.43
N GLN A 221 6.42 15.48 3.87
CA GLN A 221 6.92 16.83 4.10
C GLN A 221 7.96 16.83 5.24
N SER A 222 7.72 16.15 6.35
CA SER A 222 8.72 16.01 7.42
C SER A 222 10.00 15.35 6.89
N LEU A 223 9.88 14.27 6.12
CA LEU A 223 11.02 13.56 5.56
C LEU A 223 11.80 14.41 4.55
N SER A 224 11.12 15.28 3.79
CA SER A 224 11.76 16.19 2.81
C SER A 224 12.70 17.22 3.46
N THR A 225 12.56 17.46 4.76
CA THR A 225 13.45 18.37 5.51
C THR A 225 14.69 17.68 6.07
N CYS A 226 14.76 16.35 5.99
CA CYS A 226 15.90 15.56 6.45
C CYS A 226 16.95 15.43 5.33
N LYS A 227 18.23 15.47 5.70
CA LYS A 227 19.30 15.06 4.77
C LYS A 227 19.42 13.54 4.78
N ALA A 228 19.73 12.95 3.62
CA ALA A 228 19.89 11.50 3.50
C ALA A 228 20.97 10.95 4.46
N ASP A 229 22.08 11.67 4.62
CA ASP A 229 23.20 11.23 5.47
C ASP A 229 22.85 11.25 6.97
N ASP A 230 21.92 12.12 7.40
CA ASP A 230 21.50 12.21 8.80
C ASP A 230 20.74 10.95 9.27
N VAL A 231 20.17 10.18 8.33
CA VAL A 231 19.40 8.94 8.60
C VAL A 231 20.27 7.90 9.31
N GLU A 232 21.59 7.92 9.07
CA GLU A 232 22.52 7.00 9.71
C GLU A 232 22.60 7.16 11.21
N GLN A 233 22.24 8.33 11.73
CA GLN A 233 22.31 8.65 13.16
C GLN A 233 20.97 8.41 13.87
N TRP A 234 19.93 8.00 13.15
CA TRP A 234 18.61 7.80 13.71
C TRP A 234 18.55 6.65 14.72
N LYS A 235 17.72 6.86 15.75
CA LYS A 235 17.46 5.84 16.77
C LYS A 235 16.72 4.65 16.15
N VAL A 236 16.99 3.44 16.67
CA VAL A 236 16.43 2.17 16.15
C VAL A 236 14.90 2.21 16.01
N ARG A 237 14.20 2.80 16.99
CA ARG A 237 12.73 2.90 16.99
C ARG A 237 12.22 3.82 15.88
N GLU A 238 12.86 4.97 15.71
CA GLU A 238 12.51 5.96 14.69
C GLU A 238 12.78 5.41 13.29
N LEU A 239 14.00 4.90 13.05
CA LEU A 239 14.37 4.24 11.80
C LEU A 239 13.42 3.08 11.45
N GLY A 240 13.08 2.25 12.44
CA GLY A 240 12.14 1.14 12.24
C GLY A 240 10.74 1.60 11.84
N LYS A 241 10.21 2.63 12.52
CA LYS A 241 8.90 3.20 12.22
C LYS A 241 8.89 3.84 10.83
N THR A 242 9.88 4.68 10.53
CA THR A 242 9.95 5.39 9.26
C THR A 242 10.16 4.42 8.10
N ALA A 243 11.09 3.48 8.18
CA ALA A 243 11.32 2.51 7.10
C ALA A 243 10.09 1.62 6.81
N LYS A 244 9.33 1.25 7.85
CA LYS A 244 8.05 0.55 7.65
C LYS A 244 7.08 1.43 6.86
N TRP A 245 6.89 2.67 7.29
CA TRP A 245 6.01 3.62 6.62
C TRP A 245 6.45 3.91 5.18
N VAL A 246 7.76 4.05 4.91
CA VAL A 246 8.30 4.23 3.55
C VAL A 246 7.86 3.08 2.64
N GLY A 247 7.87 1.84 3.12
CA GLY A 247 7.38 0.69 2.37
C GLY A 247 5.88 0.75 2.03
N GLU A 248 5.09 1.55 2.74
CA GLU A 248 3.65 1.75 2.51
C GLU A 248 3.36 2.93 1.57
N VAL A 249 4.33 3.83 1.34
CA VAL A 249 4.16 5.06 0.53
C VAL A 249 3.63 4.79 -0.89
N PRO A 250 4.18 3.84 -1.68
CA PRO A 250 3.69 3.59 -3.04
C PRO A 250 2.20 3.22 -3.07
N GLN A 251 1.78 2.33 -2.17
CA GLN A 251 0.37 1.92 -2.09
C GLN A 251 -0.53 3.07 -1.62
N ASN A 252 -0.05 3.90 -0.70
CA ASN A 252 -0.80 5.06 -0.22
C ASN A 252 -0.97 6.12 -1.32
N LEU A 253 0.01 6.31 -2.21
CA LEU A 253 -0.11 7.17 -3.39
C LEU A 253 -1.15 6.67 -4.37
N ILE A 254 -1.14 5.36 -4.67
CA ILE A 254 -2.16 4.74 -5.54
C ILE A 254 -3.55 4.95 -4.97
N LYS A 255 -3.75 4.62 -3.68
CA LYS A 255 -5.05 4.80 -3.00
C LYS A 255 -5.51 6.27 -3.00
N ALA A 256 -4.59 7.21 -2.83
CA ALA A 256 -4.88 8.63 -2.92
C ALA A 256 -5.40 9.03 -4.31
N GLN A 257 -4.72 8.57 -5.37
CA GLN A 257 -5.12 8.84 -6.74
C GLN A 257 -6.47 8.20 -7.09
N GLU A 258 -6.69 6.95 -6.67
CA GLU A 258 -7.97 6.25 -6.86
C GLU A 258 -9.13 6.98 -6.19
N LEU A 259 -8.92 7.49 -4.98
CA LEU A 259 -9.94 8.25 -4.25
C LEU A 259 -10.18 9.62 -4.86
N ILE A 260 -9.14 10.32 -5.32
CA ILE A 260 -9.31 11.56 -6.10
C ILE A 260 -10.11 11.28 -7.36
N ALA A 261 -9.80 10.21 -8.10
CA ALA A 261 -10.54 9.82 -9.28
C ALA A 261 -12.01 9.48 -8.96
N ALA A 262 -12.26 8.79 -7.84
CA ALA A 262 -13.62 8.56 -7.35
C ALA A 262 -14.35 9.86 -7.03
N GLY A 263 -13.69 10.83 -6.39
CA GLY A 263 -14.26 12.14 -6.13
C GLY A 263 -14.58 12.89 -7.42
N ARG A 264 -13.70 12.84 -8.41
CA ARG A 264 -13.92 13.45 -9.73
C ARG A 264 -15.12 12.83 -10.47
N ARG A 265 -15.32 11.52 -10.37
CA ARG A 265 -16.53 10.84 -10.87
C ARG A 265 -17.78 11.21 -10.07
N PHE A 266 -17.64 11.40 -8.77
CA PHE A 266 -18.76 11.78 -7.91
C PHE A 266 -19.25 13.21 -8.22
N PHE A 267 -18.34 14.16 -8.37
CA PHE A 267 -18.64 15.57 -8.62
C PHE A 267 -18.67 15.90 -10.12
N THR A 268 -19.47 15.13 -10.87
CA THR A 268 -19.90 15.54 -12.21
C THR A 268 -21.27 16.19 -12.14
N SER A 269 -21.59 17.04 -13.11
CA SER A 269 -22.88 17.72 -13.17
C SER A 269 -24.06 16.74 -13.22
N GLU A 270 -23.93 15.66 -13.98
CA GLU A 270 -24.92 14.58 -14.09
C GLU A 270 -25.08 13.83 -12.74
N ASN A 271 -23.98 13.43 -12.12
CA ASN A 271 -24.02 12.63 -10.90
C ASN A 271 -24.58 13.43 -9.70
N ILE A 272 -24.30 14.73 -9.63
CA ILE A 272 -24.89 15.62 -8.63
C ILE A 272 -26.38 15.87 -8.90
N ALA A 273 -26.79 15.98 -10.17
CA ALA A 273 -28.21 16.09 -10.52
C ALA A 273 -29.01 14.84 -10.10
N ASN A 274 -28.40 13.65 -10.15
CA ASN A 274 -29.05 12.40 -9.73
C ASN A 274 -29.42 12.35 -8.23
N LEU A 275 -28.87 13.25 -7.39
CA LEU A 275 -29.19 13.27 -5.96
C LEU A 275 -30.64 13.67 -5.67
N VAL A 276 -31.35 14.28 -6.62
CA VAL A 276 -32.79 14.58 -6.49
C VAL A 276 -33.60 13.30 -6.26
N HIS A 277 -33.16 12.18 -6.83
CA HIS A 277 -33.80 10.87 -6.69
C HIS A 277 -33.61 10.23 -5.29
N ILE A 278 -32.77 10.81 -4.43
CA ILE A 278 -32.66 10.45 -3.01
C ILE A 278 -33.23 11.53 -2.08
N GLY A 279 -34.01 12.48 -2.62
CA GLY A 279 -34.69 13.52 -1.86
C GLY A 279 -33.88 14.80 -1.64
N ALA A 280 -32.80 15.02 -2.40
CA ALA A 280 -32.08 16.29 -2.37
C ALA A 280 -32.92 17.41 -3.03
N PRO A 281 -32.84 18.66 -2.53
CA PRO A 281 -33.65 19.75 -3.06
C PRO A 281 -33.10 20.27 -4.41
N ASP A 282 -33.97 20.37 -5.42
CA ASP A 282 -33.60 20.78 -6.79
C ASP A 282 -32.95 22.17 -6.86
N GLY A 283 -33.54 23.16 -6.17
CA GLY A 283 -33.08 24.56 -6.23
C GLY A 283 -31.62 24.74 -5.78
N PRO A 284 -31.26 24.34 -4.55
CA PRO A 284 -29.87 24.40 -4.06
C PRO A 284 -28.88 23.59 -4.91
N LEU A 285 -29.30 22.46 -5.49
CA LEU A 285 -28.45 21.65 -6.36
C LEU A 285 -28.21 22.30 -7.73
N ALA A 286 -29.20 22.98 -8.30
CA ALA A 286 -29.13 23.55 -9.64
C ALA A 286 -27.90 24.47 -9.83
N ARG A 287 -27.55 25.25 -8.80
CA ARG A 287 -26.35 26.09 -8.82
C ARG A 287 -25.06 25.27 -8.88
N ILE A 288 -24.94 24.21 -8.07
CA ILE A 288 -23.76 23.33 -8.09
C ILE A 288 -23.65 22.63 -9.44
N VAL A 289 -24.76 22.11 -9.96
CA VAL A 289 -24.81 21.46 -11.28
C VAL A 289 -24.36 22.41 -12.38
N THR A 290 -24.79 23.68 -12.35
CA THR A 290 -24.42 24.68 -13.36
C THR A 290 -22.92 24.98 -13.33
N ASP A 291 -22.35 25.20 -12.14
CA ASP A 291 -20.91 25.44 -11.97
C ASP A 291 -20.08 24.25 -12.45
N LEU A 292 -20.52 23.01 -12.15
CA LEU A 292 -19.85 21.79 -12.61
C LEU A 292 -19.92 21.64 -14.14
N LYS A 293 -21.07 21.92 -14.77
CA LYS A 293 -21.20 21.91 -16.24
C LYS A 293 -20.23 22.87 -16.90
N ALA A 294 -20.13 24.10 -16.39
CA ALA A 294 -19.20 25.10 -16.92
C ALA A 294 -17.74 24.63 -16.78
N ALA A 295 -17.38 24.04 -15.64
CA ALA A 295 -16.03 23.52 -15.39
C ALA A 295 -15.71 22.27 -16.25
N GLU A 296 -16.70 21.47 -16.60
CA GLU A 296 -16.59 20.32 -17.51
C GLU A 296 -16.38 20.79 -18.96
N GLN A 297 -17.16 21.77 -19.42
CA GLN A 297 -17.03 22.36 -20.76
C GLN A 297 -15.66 23.03 -20.96
N SER A 298 -15.22 23.85 -20.00
CA SER A 298 -13.90 24.47 -20.07
C SER A 298 -12.76 23.44 -20.11
N ARG A 299 -12.92 22.28 -19.47
CA ARG A 299 -11.93 21.19 -19.56
C ARG A 299 -11.90 20.54 -20.94
N LEU A 300 -13.05 20.39 -21.60
CA LEU A 300 -13.14 19.84 -22.96
C LEU A 300 -12.52 20.78 -23.99
N GLU A 301 -12.73 22.10 -23.84
CA GLU A 301 -12.18 23.12 -24.74
C GLU A 301 -10.65 23.25 -24.63
N ASN A 302 -10.06 22.95 -23.48
CA ASN A 302 -8.59 22.98 -23.28
C ASN A 302 -7.87 21.71 -23.77
N ILE A 303 -8.60 20.70 -24.25
CA ILE A 303 -8.04 19.45 -24.79
C ILE A 303 -8.03 19.45 -26.34
N LEU A 304 -8.73 20.41 -26.97
CA LEU A 304 -8.77 20.65 -28.42
C LEU A 304 -7.78 21.76 -28.81
#